data_AF-A0A7K6UXB1-F1
#
_entry.id   AF-A0A7K6UXB1-F1
#
_cell.length_a   1.000
_cell.length_b   1.000
_cell.length_c   1.000
_cell.angle_alpha   90.00
_cell.angle_beta   90.00
_cell.angle_gamma   90.00
#
_symmetry.space_group_name_H-M   'P 1'
#
loop_
_entity.id
_entity.type
_entity.pdbx_description
1 polymer ?
#
loop_
_entity_poly.entity_id
_entity_poly.type
_entity_poly.pdbx_seq_one_letter_code
_entity_poly.pdbx_strand_id
1 'polypeptide(L)'
;CAPRMLLRSWRSLFSGRLLLLTNTLSCGALLAAGDCLQQEWHRRQHPQSQRQLGRTGRMFVVGCSLGPLMHYWYLWLDSVFPARGVRSLGTVLKKVLIDQLVASPSMGAWYFLAIGTLEGQSVQESFDELKEKFWEFYK
;
A
#
# COMPACT_ATOMS: atom_id res chain seq x y z
N CYS A 1 15.57 -18.25 27.76
CA CYS A 1 15.77 -18.76 26.38
C CYS A 1 14.71 -18.29 25.37
N ALA A 2 13.42 -18.24 25.72
CA ALA A 2 12.33 -17.76 24.85
C ALA A 2 12.52 -16.36 24.18
N PRO A 3 13.01 -15.30 24.86
CA PRO A 3 13.09 -13.97 24.25
C PRO A 3 14.14 -13.88 23.12
N ARG A 4 15.22 -14.66 23.19
CA ARG A 4 16.26 -14.71 22.14
C ARG A 4 15.79 -15.46 20.90
N MET A 5 14.94 -16.48 21.06
CA MET A 5 14.30 -17.18 19.93
C MET A 5 13.25 -16.31 19.25
N LEU A 6 12.41 -15.60 20.01
CA LEU A 6 11.46 -14.63 19.47
C LEU A 6 12.16 -13.52 18.68
N LEU A 7 13.24 -12.95 19.20
CA LEU A 7 14.04 -11.94 18.49
C LEU A 7 14.70 -12.49 17.21
N ARG A 8 15.13 -13.76 17.20
CA ARG A 8 15.69 -14.41 16.01
C ARG A 8 14.63 -14.67 14.94
N SER A 9 13.48 -15.20 15.33
CA SER A 9 12.34 -15.41 14.43
C SER A 9 11.81 -14.09 13.89
N TRP A 10 11.71 -13.06 14.73
CA TRP A 10 11.35 -11.70 14.32
C TRP A 10 12.33 -11.16 13.27
N ARG A 11 13.65 -11.22 13.53
CA ARG A 11 14.66 -10.78 12.54
C ARG A 11 14.60 -11.57 11.24
N SER A 12 14.25 -12.86 11.28
CA SER A 12 14.11 -13.68 10.08
C SER A 12 12.94 -13.23 9.19
N LEU A 13 11.83 -12.76 9.79
CA LEU A 13 10.68 -12.20 9.06
C LEU A 13 11.03 -10.93 8.28
N PHE A 14 12.06 -10.20 8.71
CA PHE A 14 12.56 -8.99 8.05
C PHE A 14 13.83 -9.24 7.22
N SER A 15 14.09 -10.48 6.78
CA SER A 15 15.27 -10.81 5.98
C SER A 15 14.92 -11.47 4.65
N GLY A 16 15.62 -11.04 3.58
CA GLY A 16 15.57 -11.68 2.26
C GLY A 16 14.16 -11.90 1.71
N ARG A 17 13.84 -13.14 1.33
CA ARG A 17 12.55 -13.52 0.73
C ARG A 17 11.36 -13.41 1.69
N LEU A 18 11.58 -13.61 3.00
CA LEU A 18 10.50 -13.46 3.98
C LEU A 18 10.09 -12.00 4.13
N LEU A 19 11.01 -11.05 3.95
CA LEU A 19 10.68 -9.63 3.98
C LEU A 19 9.69 -9.25 2.87
N LEU A 20 9.87 -9.78 1.66
CA LEU A 20 8.91 -9.55 0.57
C LEU A 20 7.52 -10.12 0.91
N LEU A 21 7.47 -11.34 1.45
CA LEU A 21 6.21 -11.98 1.84
C LEU A 21 5.50 -11.23 2.96
N THR A 22 6.22 -10.84 4.01
CA THR A 22 5.64 -10.11 5.14
C THR A 22 5.18 -8.72 4.72
N ASN A 23 5.94 -8.02 3.87
CA ASN A 23 5.54 -6.71 3.34
C ASN A 23 4.29 -6.83 2.48
N THR A 24 4.22 -7.88 1.64
CA THR A 24 3.06 -8.17 0.78
C THR A 24 1.80 -8.44 1.57
N LEU A 25 1.87 -9.38 2.53
CA LEU A 25 0.73 -9.73 3.37
C LEU A 25 0.31 -8.57 4.28
N SER A 26 1.28 -7.79 4.78
CA SER A 26 0.99 -6.61 5.61
C SER A 26 0.29 -5.52 4.79
N CYS A 27 0.71 -5.24 3.56
CA CYS A 27 0.01 -4.31 2.67
C CYS A 27 -1.44 -4.76 2.41
N GLY A 28 -1.66 -6.03 2.05
CA GLY A 28 -3.00 -6.60 1.88
C GLY A 28 -3.86 -6.45 3.15
N ALA A 29 -3.31 -6.83 4.30
CA ALA A 29 -4.01 -6.74 5.59
C ALA A 29 -4.36 -5.28 5.95
N LEU A 30 -3.47 -4.32 5.70
CA LEU A 30 -3.69 -2.90 5.97
C LEU A 30 -4.85 -2.34 5.13
N LEU A 31 -4.88 -2.61 3.82
CA LEU A 31 -5.99 -2.16 2.98
C LEU A 31 -7.32 -2.80 3.39
N ALA A 32 -7.32 -4.11 3.68
CA ALA A 32 -8.52 -4.81 4.14
C ALA A 32 -9.02 -4.28 5.49
N ALA A 33 -8.11 -3.97 6.42
CA ALA A 33 -8.45 -3.38 7.71
C ALA A 33 -9.00 -1.95 7.56
N GLY A 34 -8.39 -1.12 6.70
CA GLY A 34 -8.88 0.22 6.38
C GLY A 34 -10.29 0.18 5.80
N ASP A 35 -10.56 -0.76 4.90
CA ASP A 35 -11.89 -0.96 4.33
C ASP A 35 -12.91 -1.44 5.39
N CYS A 36 -12.52 -2.34 6.29
CA CYS A 36 -13.38 -2.74 7.41
C CYS A 36 -13.75 -1.55 8.31
N LEU A 37 -12.78 -0.69 8.62
CA LEU A 37 -13.01 0.53 9.41
C LEU A 37 -13.93 1.51 8.68
N GLN A 38 -13.71 1.71 7.38
CA GLN A 38 -14.55 2.59 6.57
C GLN A 38 -15.99 2.07 6.48
N GLN A 39 -16.17 0.76 6.25
CA GLN A 39 -17.49 0.15 6.23
C GLN A 39 -18.20 0.25 7.59
N GLU A 40 -17.47 0.05 8.69
CA GLU A 40 -18.01 0.20 10.04
C GLU A 40 -18.44 1.64 10.31
N TRP A 41 -17.60 2.60 9.95
CA TRP A 41 -17.91 4.02 10.06
C TRP A 41 -19.17 4.38 9.26
N HIS A 42 -19.24 3.94 8.00
CA HIS A 42 -20.40 4.15 7.13
C HIS A 42 -21.67 3.55 7.74
N ARG A 43 -21.59 2.33 8.30
CA ARG A 43 -22.72 1.65 8.95
C ARG A 43 -23.21 2.39 10.20
N ARG A 44 -22.32 3.02 10.96
CA ARG A 44 -22.71 3.85 12.11
C ARG A 44 -23.52 5.08 11.70
N GLN A 45 -23.22 5.66 10.53
CA GLN A 45 -23.98 6.77 9.97
C GLN A 45 -25.27 6.29 9.27
N HIS A 46 -25.25 5.10 8.68
CA HIS A 46 -26.36 4.53 7.90
C HIS A 46 -26.65 3.09 8.37
N PRO A 47 -27.47 2.90 9.42
CA PRO A 47 -27.69 1.61 10.08
C PRO A 47 -28.24 0.49 9.17
N GLN A 48 -28.88 0.86 8.06
CA GLN A 48 -29.41 -0.08 7.06
C GLN A 48 -28.33 -0.68 6.13
N SER A 49 -27.11 -0.12 6.17
CA SER A 49 -26.01 -0.55 5.30
C SER A 49 -25.52 -1.95 5.67
N GLN A 50 -25.43 -2.84 4.68
CA GLN A 50 -24.88 -4.18 4.83
C GLN A 50 -23.35 -4.18 4.67
N ARG A 51 -22.68 -5.09 5.39
CA ARG A 51 -21.24 -5.29 5.27
C ARG A 51 -20.92 -6.00 3.95
N GLN A 52 -20.01 -5.42 3.17
CA GLN A 52 -19.58 -5.92 1.87
C GLN A 52 -18.25 -6.66 2.02
N LEU A 53 -18.29 -7.95 2.37
CA LEU A 53 -17.09 -8.77 2.54
C LEU A 53 -16.32 -8.95 1.23
N GLY A 54 -17.00 -9.02 0.09
CA GLY A 54 -16.36 -9.09 -1.23
C GLY A 54 -15.48 -7.88 -1.53
N ARG A 55 -15.92 -6.68 -1.12
CA ARG A 55 -15.13 -5.43 -1.23
C ARG A 55 -13.86 -5.50 -0.40
N THR A 56 -13.95 -5.98 0.84
CA THR A 56 -12.77 -6.18 1.70
C THR A 56 -11.79 -7.19 1.10
N GLY A 57 -12.32 -8.26 0.49
CA GLY A 57 -11.51 -9.25 -0.24
C GLY A 57 -10.74 -8.64 -1.42
N ARG A 58 -11.39 -7.79 -2.22
CA ARG A 58 -10.73 -7.07 -3.32
C ARG A 58 -9.64 -6.14 -2.78
N MET A 59 -9.90 -5.39 -1.71
CA MET A 59 -8.91 -4.51 -1.07
C MET A 59 -7.68 -5.29 -0.57
N PHE A 60 -7.88 -6.49 -0.02
CA PHE A 60 -6.80 -7.39 0.35
C PHE A 60 -5.94 -7.78 -0.86
N VAL A 61 -6.57 -8.21 -1.96
CA VAL A 61 -5.87 -8.60 -3.19
C VAL A 61 -5.10 -7.43 -3.79
N VAL A 62 -5.72 -6.25 -3.87
CA VAL A 62 -5.05 -5.02 -4.34
C VAL A 62 -3.83 -4.70 -3.48
N GLY A 63 -3.97 -4.73 -2.15
CA GLY A 63 -2.85 -4.50 -1.24
C GLY A 63 -1.72 -5.52 -1.39
N CYS A 64 -2.06 -6.80 -1.58
CA CYS A 64 -1.07 -7.84 -1.90
C CYS A 64 -0.38 -7.60 -3.26
N SER A 65 -1.07 -7.03 -4.25
CA SER A 65 -0.44 -6.68 -5.53
C SER A 65 0.52 -5.48 -5.42
N LEU A 66 0.19 -4.51 -4.56
CA LEU A 66 1.01 -3.32 -4.30
C LEU A 66 2.26 -3.64 -3.46
N GLY A 67 2.20 -4.64 -2.58
CA GLY A 67 3.29 -4.99 -1.68
C GLY A 67 4.64 -5.24 -2.37
N PRO A 68 4.73 -6.09 -3.41
CA PRO A 68 5.94 -6.27 -4.20
C PRO A 68 6.41 -5.00 -4.90
N LEU A 69 5.49 -4.23 -5.49
CA LEU A 69 5.80 -2.96 -6.16
C LEU A 69 6.48 -1.98 -5.20
N MET A 70 5.89 -1.78 -4.02
CA MET A 70 6.45 -0.94 -2.97
C MET A 70 7.78 -1.49 -2.44
N HIS A 71 7.90 -2.81 -2.27
CA HIS A 71 9.14 -3.44 -1.81
C HIS A 71 10.31 -3.14 -2.76
N TYR A 72 10.13 -3.36 -4.05
CA TYR A 72 11.18 -3.09 -5.03
C TYR A 72 11.43 -1.60 -5.24
N TRP A 73 10.38 -0.77 -5.16
CA TRP A 73 10.51 0.69 -5.19
C TRP A 73 11.45 1.20 -4.09
N TYR A 74 11.22 0.77 -2.84
CA TYR A 74 12.07 1.21 -1.72
C TYR A 74 13.49 0.65 -1.81
N LEU A 75 13.68 -0.59 -2.26
CA LEU A 75 15.03 -1.14 -2.53
C LEU A 75 15.78 -0.30 -3.57
N TRP A 76 15.10 0.09 -4.65
CA TRP A 76 15.68 0.97 -5.66
C TRP A 76 16.00 2.36 -5.10
N LEU A 77 15.06 2.95 -4.36
CA LEU A 77 15.22 4.28 -3.77
C LEU A 77 16.39 4.33 -2.77
N ASP A 78 16.58 3.27 -1.99
CA ASP A 78 17.70 3.11 -1.07
C ASP A 78 19.03 2.91 -1.79
N SER A 79 19.03 2.24 -2.95
CA SER A 79 20.24 2.08 -3.76
C SER A 79 20.65 3.37 -4.46
N VAL A 80 19.71 4.19 -4.93
CA VAL A 80 20.00 5.47 -5.61
C VAL A 80 20.36 6.56 -4.60
N PHE A 81 19.73 6.55 -3.42
CA PHE A 81 19.95 7.52 -2.35
C PHE A 81 20.39 6.82 -1.05
N PRO A 82 21.62 6.26 -1.01
CA PRO A 82 22.14 5.59 0.17
C PRO A 82 22.40 6.62 1.28
N ALA A 83 21.56 6.64 2.31
CA ALA A 83 21.72 7.55 3.44
C ALA A 83 22.86 7.06 4.35
N ARG A 84 23.93 7.83 4.48
CA ARG A 84 25.02 7.58 5.45
C ARG A 84 24.96 8.59 6.60
N GLY A 85 24.44 8.16 7.75
CA GLY A 85 24.51 8.90 9.02
C GLY A 85 23.64 10.17 9.11
N VAL A 86 23.90 10.99 10.13
CA VAL A 86 23.03 12.10 10.59
C VAL A 86 22.97 13.30 9.61
N ARG A 87 23.83 13.38 8.59
CA ARG A 87 23.76 14.38 7.48
C ARG A 87 22.66 14.08 6.43
N SER A 88 21.62 13.36 6.85
CA SER A 88 20.64 12.66 6.00
C SER A 88 19.41 13.50 5.61
N LEU A 89 19.14 14.63 6.26
CA LEU A 89 17.92 15.43 6.03
C LEU A 89 17.69 15.80 4.55
N GLY A 90 18.70 16.29 3.85
CA GLY A 90 18.57 16.61 2.41
C GLY A 90 18.33 15.38 1.53
N THR A 91 18.81 14.21 1.95
CA THR A 91 18.56 12.93 1.24
C THR A 91 17.15 12.42 1.52
N VAL A 92 16.68 12.55 2.76
CA VAL A 92 15.30 12.23 3.16
C VAL A 92 14.31 13.11 2.42
N LEU A 93 14.54 14.43 2.37
CA LEU A 93 13.67 15.34 1.62
C LEU A 93 13.62 14.99 0.13
N LYS A 94 14.75 14.65 -0.49
CA LYS A 94 14.77 14.18 -1.89
C LYS A 94 13.97 12.90 -2.09
N LYS A 95 14.12 11.91 -1.19
CA LYS A 95 13.32 10.67 -1.21
C LYS A 95 11.83 10.97 -1.13
N VAL A 96 11.42 11.81 -0.17
CA VAL A 96 10.02 12.21 0.00
C VAL A 96 9.49 12.93 -1.25
N LEU A 97 10.26 13.84 -1.84
CA LEU A 97 9.84 14.52 -3.07
C LEU A 97 9.66 13.54 -4.24
N ILE A 98 10.58 12.60 -4.41
CA ILE A 98 10.48 11.58 -5.47
C ILE A 98 9.29 10.64 -5.21
N ASP A 99 9.07 10.24 -3.95
CA ASP A 99 7.91 9.44 -3.58
C ASP A 99 6.61 10.16 -3.92
N GLN A 100 6.47 11.44 -3.56
CA GLN A 100 5.24 12.20 -3.83
C GLN A 100 5.01 12.52 -5.32
N LEU A 101 6.08 12.76 -6.09
CA LEU A 101 5.98 13.15 -7.49
C LEU A 101 5.93 11.97 -8.47
N VAL A 102 6.49 10.81 -8.09
CA VAL A 102 6.63 9.66 -8.99
C VAL A 102 5.96 8.42 -8.43
N ALA A 103 6.26 8.05 -7.19
CA ALA A 103 5.72 6.82 -6.61
C ALA A 103 4.21 6.93 -6.38
N SER A 104 3.76 7.96 -5.65
CA SER A 104 2.36 8.21 -5.33
C SER A 104 1.44 8.19 -6.56
N PRO A 105 1.70 8.94 -7.66
CA PRO A 105 0.81 8.92 -8.82
C PRO A 105 0.86 7.58 -9.57
N SER A 106 2.03 6.94 -9.65
CA SER A 106 2.16 5.62 -10.30
C SER A 106 1.43 4.53 -9.53
N MET A 107 1.56 4.52 -8.20
CA MET A 107 0.88 3.56 -7.31
C MET A 107 -0.62 3.84 -7.23
N GLY A 108 -1.04 5.11 -7.28
CA GLY A 108 -2.44 5.49 -7.41
C GLY A 108 -3.06 4.96 -8.71
N ALA A 109 -2.39 5.16 -9.84
CA ALA A 109 -2.84 4.59 -11.12
C ALA A 109 -2.93 3.05 -11.06
N TRP A 110 -1.93 2.40 -10.50
CA TRP A 110 -1.96 0.94 -10.30
C TRP A 110 -3.14 0.51 -9.43
N TYR A 111 -3.40 1.21 -8.32
CA TYR A 111 -4.51 0.91 -7.43
C TYR A 111 -5.85 0.97 -8.17
N PHE A 112 -6.11 2.05 -8.92
CA PHE A 112 -7.36 2.22 -9.66
C PHE A 112 -7.54 1.17 -10.76
N LEU A 113 -6.47 0.84 -11.49
CA LEU A 113 -6.51 -0.23 -12.49
C LEU A 113 -6.76 -1.61 -11.83
N ALA A 114 -6.10 -1.90 -10.71
CA ALA A 114 -6.23 -3.16 -10.00
C ALA A 114 -7.63 -3.33 -9.38
N ILE A 115 -8.18 -2.28 -8.75
CA ILE A 115 -9.54 -2.36 -8.20
C ILE A 115 -10.58 -2.43 -9.31
N GLY A 116 -10.45 -1.63 -10.36
CA GLY A 116 -11.38 -1.63 -11.48
C GLY A 116 -11.43 -2.97 -12.21
N THR A 117 -10.27 -3.61 -12.44
CA THR A 117 -10.24 -4.98 -12.99
C THR A 117 -10.92 -6.01 -12.08
N LEU A 118 -10.78 -5.91 -10.75
CA LEU A 118 -11.46 -6.79 -9.80
C LEU A 118 -12.97 -6.50 -9.67
N GLU A 119 -13.39 -5.31 -10.07
CA GLU A 119 -14.80 -4.90 -10.14
C GLU A 119 -15.44 -5.15 -11.51
N GLY A 120 -14.64 -5.56 -12.50
CA GLY A 120 -15.11 -5.82 -13.86
C GLY A 120 -15.25 -4.57 -14.73
N GLN A 121 -14.65 -3.45 -14.32
CA GLN A 121 -14.60 -2.22 -15.10
C GLN A 121 -13.64 -2.37 -16.29
N SER A 122 -13.88 -1.57 -17.32
CA SER A 122 -12.92 -1.36 -18.41
C SER A 122 -11.76 -0.48 -17.95
N VAL A 123 -10.61 -0.61 -18.64
CA VAL A 123 -9.43 0.22 -18.38
C VAL A 123 -9.75 1.72 -18.49
N GLN A 124 -10.61 2.10 -19.45
CA GLN A 124 -11.00 3.49 -19.64
C GLN A 124 -11.78 4.03 -18.44
N GLU A 125 -12.75 3.27 -17.91
CA GLU A 125 -13.51 3.64 -16.70
C GLU A 125 -12.59 3.83 -15.49
N SER A 126 -11.63 2.91 -15.29
CA SER A 126 -10.67 3.04 -14.18
C SER A 126 -9.75 4.25 -14.33
N PHE A 127 -9.36 4.61 -15.56
CA PHE A 127 -8.57 5.82 -15.82
C PHE A 127 -9.36 7.11 -15.62
N ASP A 128 -10.64 7.12 -15.96
CA ASP A 128 -11.50 8.28 -15.75
C ASP A 128 -11.81 8.46 -14.26
N GLU A 129 -12.03 7.37 -13.51
CA GLU A 129 -12.16 7.40 -12.05
C GLU A 129 -10.87 7.90 -11.37
N LEU A 130 -9.70 7.46 -11.85
CA LEU A 130 -8.41 7.98 -11.40
C LEU A 130 -8.35 9.49 -11.62
N LYS A 131 -8.68 10.01 -12.81
CA LYS A 131 -8.61 11.46 -13.10
C LYS A 131 -9.55 12.28 -12.23
N GLU A 132 -10.77 11.80 -12.03
CA GLU A 132 -11.77 12.47 -11.20
C GLU A 132 -11.27 12.58 -9.76
N LYS A 133 -10.74 11.47 -9.21
CA LYS A 133 -10.26 11.42 -7.83
C LYS A 133 -8.85 11.96 -7.65
N PHE A 134 -8.07 12.08 -8.72
CA PHE A 134 -6.68 12.56 -8.66
C PHE A 134 -6.59 13.92 -7.97
N TRP A 135 -7.55 14.80 -8.26
CA TRP A 135 -7.59 16.12 -7.64
C TRP A 135 -7.94 16.08 -6.16
N GLU A 136 -8.78 15.13 -5.71
CA GLU A 136 -9.05 14.93 -4.29
C GLU A 136 -7.83 14.39 -3.54
N PHE A 137 -7.00 13.57 -4.19
CA PHE A 137 -5.76 13.05 -3.58
C PHE A 137 -4.65 14.09 -3.42
N TYR A 138 -4.63 15.12 -4.27
CA TYR A 138 -3.56 16.13 -4.31
C TYR A 138 -3.97 17.51 -3.77
N LYS A 139 -5.23 17.70 -3.36
CA LYS A 139 -5.69 18.90 -2.66
C LYS A 139 -5.27 18.90 -1.20
#